data_AF-A0A2P7TX14-F1
#
_entry.id   AF-A0A2P7TX14-F1
#
_cell.length_a   1.000
_cell.length_b   1.000
_cell.length_c   1.000
_cell.angle_alpha   90.00
_cell.angle_beta   90.00
_cell.angle_gamma   90.00
#
_symmetry.space_group_name_H-M   'P 1'
#
loop_
_entity.id
_entity.type
_entity.pdbx_description
1 polymer ?
#
loop_
_entity_poly.entity_id
_entity_poly.type
_entity_poly.pdbx_seq_one_letter_code
_entity_poly.pdbx_strand_id
1 'polypeptide(L)'
;MALNIGGNGIAKSSGTPFGAGTLTITQTLLVAAVFKFSSAMISGGEVISTIHKGITDLKAMDLGLMQFVYIMISALLASALMLLFTPRKLAGSGTRILVGAVDTAMPTGR
;
A
#
# COMPACT_ATOMS: atom_id res chain seq x y z
N MET A 1 -7.19 0.70 1.64
CA MET A 1 -5.92 0.78 0.88
C MET A 1 -5.46 -0.55 0.28
N ALA A 2 -5.32 -1.63 1.06
CA ALA A 2 -4.74 -2.91 0.61
C ALA A 2 -5.36 -3.50 -0.68
N LEU A 3 -6.70 -3.50 -0.80
CA LEU A 3 -7.39 -3.97 -2.01
C LEU A 3 -7.07 -3.13 -3.25
N ASN A 4 -6.89 -1.82 -3.09
CA ASN A 4 -6.60 -0.89 -4.19
C ASN A 4 -5.18 -1.15 -4.74
N ILE A 5 -4.19 -1.28 -3.83
CA ILE A 5 -2.82 -1.66 -4.21
C ILE A 5 -2.78 -3.05 -4.84
N GLY A 6 -3.46 -4.03 -4.22
CA GLY A 6 -3.54 -5.40 -4.71
C GLY A 6 -4.10 -5.47 -6.13
N GLY A 7 -5.26 -4.84 -6.36
CA GLY A 7 -5.93 -4.78 -7.67
C GLY A 7 -5.09 -4.08 -8.73
N ASN A 8 -4.49 -2.91 -8.42
CA ASN A 8 -3.63 -2.20 -9.37
C ASN A 8 -2.37 -3.01 -9.73
N GLY A 9 -1.81 -3.72 -8.75
CA GLY A 9 -0.68 -4.62 -8.99
C GLY A 9 -1.05 -5.83 -9.85
N ILE A 10 -2.27 -6.39 -9.69
CA ILE A 10 -2.74 -7.51 -10.52
C ILE A 10 -2.97 -7.03 -11.96
N ALA A 11 -3.58 -5.85 -12.14
CA ALA A 11 -3.79 -5.25 -13.46
C ALA A 11 -2.47 -5.03 -14.22
N LYS A 12 -1.37 -4.67 -13.52
CA LYS A 12 -0.06 -4.46 -14.13
C LYS A 12 0.68 -5.76 -14.45
N SER A 13 0.60 -6.78 -13.60
CA SER A 13 1.35 -8.05 -13.79
C SER A 13 0.63 -9.09 -14.65
N SER A 14 -0.69 -8.97 -14.80
CA SER A 14 -1.51 -9.99 -15.46
C SER A 14 -1.67 -9.77 -16.97
N GLY A 15 -1.15 -8.67 -17.51
CA GLY A 15 -1.30 -8.33 -18.93
C GLY A 15 -0.60 -9.30 -19.90
N THR A 16 0.53 -9.89 -19.49
CA THR A 16 1.32 -10.79 -20.35
C THR A 16 0.71 -12.19 -20.49
N PRO A 17 0.37 -12.94 -19.41
CA PRO A 17 -0.25 -14.26 -19.54
C PRO A 17 -1.69 -14.22 -20.09
N PHE A 18 -2.43 -13.14 -19.82
CA PHE A 18 -3.75 -12.91 -20.40
C PHE A 18 -3.66 -12.48 -21.88
N GLY A 19 -2.75 -11.55 -22.21
CA GLY A 19 -2.55 -11.05 -23.57
C GLY A 19 -1.95 -12.08 -24.53
N ALA A 20 -1.22 -13.07 -24.02
CA ALA A 20 -0.71 -14.21 -24.78
C ALA A 20 -1.75 -15.35 -24.95
N GLY A 21 -2.96 -15.21 -24.41
CA GLY A 21 -4.02 -16.23 -24.49
C GLY A 21 -3.73 -17.51 -23.70
N THR A 22 -2.71 -17.52 -22.84
CA THR A 22 -2.26 -18.72 -22.11
C THR A 22 -3.17 -19.05 -20.92
N LEU A 23 -3.74 -18.03 -20.28
CA LEU A 23 -4.61 -18.18 -19.11
C LEU A 23 -5.86 -17.29 -19.25
N THR A 24 -7.01 -17.81 -18.81
CA THR A 24 -8.24 -17.02 -18.69
C THR A 24 -8.15 -16.00 -17.55
N ILE A 25 -9.02 -14.98 -17.57
CA ILE A 25 -9.07 -13.92 -16.54
C ILE A 25 -9.26 -14.52 -15.13
N THR A 26 -10.16 -15.50 -15.01
CA THR A 26 -10.47 -16.16 -13.73
C THR A 26 -9.29 -16.98 -13.22
N GLN A 27 -8.61 -17.74 -14.09
CA GLN A 27 -7.42 -18.50 -13.70
C GLN A 27 -6.27 -17.57 -13.27
N THR A 28 -6.04 -16.49 -14.02
CA THR A 28 -4.99 -15.53 -13.72
C THR A 28 -5.23 -14.84 -12.38
N LEU A 29 -6.48 -14.47 -12.08
CA LEU A 29 -6.85 -13.85 -10.81
C LEU A 29 -6.64 -14.79 -9.62
N LEU A 30 -7.00 -16.06 -9.78
CA LEU A 30 -6.89 -17.08 -8.73
C LEU A 30 -5.44 -17.39 -8.39
N VAL A 31 -4.59 -17.57 -9.40
CA VAL A 31 -3.14 -17.74 -9.20
C VAL A 31 -2.52 -16.49 -8.57
N ALA A 32 -2.86 -15.30 -9.07
CA ALA A 32 -2.35 -14.04 -8.52
C ALA A 32 -2.74 -13.85 -7.05
N ALA A 33 -3.96 -14.23 -6.66
CA ALA A 33 -4.42 -14.14 -5.28
C ALA A 33 -3.60 -15.02 -4.33
N VAL A 34 -3.39 -16.30 -4.67
CA VAL A 34 -2.65 -17.25 -3.82
C VAL A 34 -1.20 -16.83 -3.65
N PHE A 35 -0.51 -16.51 -4.76
CA PHE A 35 0.91 -16.14 -4.69
C PHE A 35 1.13 -14.77 -4.05
N LYS A 36 0.27 -13.77 -4.30
CA LYS A 36 0.40 -12.47 -3.64
C LYS A 36 0.11 -12.54 -2.15
N PHE A 37 -0.90 -13.31 -1.74
CA PHE A 37 -1.22 -13.47 -0.34
C PHE A 37 -0.08 -14.21 0.40
N SER A 38 0.40 -15.32 -0.16
CA SER A 38 1.52 -16.08 0.41
C SER A 38 2.80 -15.24 0.52
N SER A 39 3.16 -14.51 -0.54
CA SER A 39 4.32 -13.60 -0.52
C SER A 39 4.19 -12.49 0.53
N ALA A 40 2.99 -11.90 0.67
CA ALA A 40 2.74 -10.87 1.67
C ALA A 40 2.84 -11.42 3.11
N MET A 41 2.42 -12.66 3.37
CA MET A 41 2.56 -13.29 4.68
C MET A 41 4.02 -13.58 5.03
N ILE A 42 4.80 -14.09 4.07
CA ILE A 42 6.21 -14.48 4.31
C ILE A 42 7.10 -13.23 4.46
N SER A 43 6.90 -12.22 3.62
CA SER A 43 7.81 -11.05 3.54
C SER A 43 7.30 -9.82 4.30
N GLY A 44 6.04 -9.81 4.75
CA GLY A 44 5.44 -8.65 5.41
C GLY A 44 6.12 -8.23 6.72
N GLY A 45 6.60 -9.20 7.51
CA GLY A 45 7.22 -8.94 8.82
C GLY A 45 8.49 -8.08 8.73
N GLU A 46 9.33 -8.30 7.73
CA GLU A 46 10.58 -7.56 7.55
C GLU A 46 10.33 -6.11 7.09
N VAL A 47 9.31 -5.90 6.27
CA VAL A 47 8.87 -4.55 5.85
C VAL A 47 8.29 -3.77 7.02
N ILE A 48 7.49 -4.41 7.88
CA ILE A 48 6.92 -3.76 9.08
C ILE A 48 8.04 -3.34 10.03
N SER A 49 9.04 -4.21 10.25
CA SER A 49 10.21 -3.89 11.08
C SER A 49 11.01 -2.70 10.53
N THR A 50 11.14 -2.61 9.20
CA THR A 50 11.83 -1.50 8.53
C THR A 50 11.05 -0.19 8.63
N ILE A 51 9.72 -0.22 8.43
CA ILE A 51 8.85 0.96 8.62
C ILE A 51 8.89 1.43 10.07
N HIS A 52 8.87 0.48 11.03
CA HIS A 52 8.95 0.79 12.45
C HIS A 52 10.27 1.48 12.83
N LYS A 53 11.38 1.17 12.15
CA LYS A 53 12.67 1.84 12.38
C LYS A 53 12.82 3.15 11.62
N GLY A 54 12.24 3.26 10.42
CA GLY A 54 12.46 4.38 9.51
C GLY A 54 11.48 5.55 9.66
N ILE A 55 10.27 5.31 10.17
CA ILE A 55 9.20 6.32 10.27
C ILE A 55 8.87 6.68 11.72
N THR A 56 9.08 5.76 12.67
CA THR A 56 8.68 5.89 14.08
C THR A 56 9.87 6.13 14.99
N ASP A 57 10.57 7.26 14.83
CA ASP A 57 11.29 7.83 15.98
C ASP A 57 10.26 8.47 16.92
N LEU A 58 9.49 7.62 17.62
CA LEU A 58 8.51 8.01 18.64
C LEU A 58 9.17 8.70 19.85
N LYS A 59 10.50 8.69 19.92
CA LYS A 59 11.25 9.37 20.98
C LYS A 59 11.55 10.82 20.62
N ALA A 60 11.69 11.12 19.32
CA ALA A 60 11.80 12.48 18.79
C ALA A 60 10.45 13.21 18.67
N MET A 61 9.35 12.47 18.56
CA MET A 61 8.00 13.04 18.50
C MET A 61 7.32 12.90 19.86
N ASP A 62 6.95 14.01 20.51
CA ASP A 62 6.18 14.04 21.77
C ASP A 62 4.71 13.64 21.55
N LEU A 63 4.49 12.53 20.84
CA LEU A 63 3.17 12.02 20.47
C LEU A 63 2.88 10.76 21.28
N GLY A 64 1.73 10.76 21.96
CA GLY A 64 1.23 9.55 22.60
C GLY A 64 0.95 8.45 21.56
N LEU A 65 1.15 7.18 21.96
CA LEU A 65 0.95 6.01 21.10
C LEU A 65 -0.41 6.01 20.37
N MET A 66 -1.46 6.46 21.06
CA MET A 66 -2.81 6.56 20.51
C MET A 66 -2.93 7.63 19.43
N GLN A 67 -2.21 8.73 19.56
CA GLN A 67 -2.20 9.84 18.60
C GLN A 67 -1.51 9.42 17.30
N PHE A 68 -0.41 8.66 17.43
CA PHE A 68 0.25 8.03 16.29
C PHE A 68 -0.69 7.08 15.52
N VAL A 69 -1.46 6.25 16.23
CA VAL A 69 -2.45 5.35 15.60
C VAL A 69 -3.51 6.13 14.82
N TYR A 70 -4.04 7.23 15.37
CA TYR A 70 -5.02 8.06 14.66
C TYR A 70 -4.44 8.71 13.39
N ILE A 71 -3.18 9.16 13.43
CA ILE A 71 -2.48 9.70 12.26
C ILE A 71 -2.32 8.62 11.19
N MET A 72 -1.90 7.41 11.56
CA MET A 72 -1.73 6.30 10.61
C MET A 72 -3.05 5.87 9.96
N ILE A 73 -4.14 5.78 10.74
CA ILE A 73 -5.47 5.44 10.20
C ILE A 73 -5.98 6.55 9.27
N SER A 74 -5.77 7.82 9.63
CA SER A 74 -6.14 8.97 8.80
C SER A 74 -5.35 8.99 7.49
N ALA A 75 -4.04 8.72 7.55
CA ALA A 75 -3.19 8.61 6.35
C ALA A 75 -3.64 7.47 5.44
N LEU A 76 -3.96 6.29 6.00
CA LEU A 76 -4.51 5.16 5.25
C LEU A 76 -5.82 5.51 4.53
N LEU A 77 -6.69 6.29 5.18
CA LEU A 77 -7.96 6.75 4.61
C LEU A 77 -7.71 7.78 3.51
N ALA A 78 -6.87 8.79 3.77
CA ALA A 78 -6.51 9.81 2.79
C ALA A 78 -5.90 9.21 1.52
N SER A 79 -4.96 8.27 1.65
CA SER A 79 -4.38 7.57 0.50
C SER A 79 -5.40 6.73 -0.26
N ALA A 80 -6.30 6.05 0.45
CA ALA A 80 -7.35 5.24 -0.17
C ALA A 80 -8.34 6.11 -0.96
N LEU A 81 -8.74 7.26 -0.40
CA LEU A 81 -9.61 8.24 -1.07
C LEU A 81 -8.91 8.85 -2.28
N MET A 82 -7.65 9.23 -2.14
CA MET A 82 -6.87 9.80 -3.25
C MET A 82 -6.78 8.82 -4.43
N LEU A 83 -6.55 7.53 -4.18
CA LEU A 83 -6.59 6.50 -5.23
C LEU A 83 -7.98 6.19 -5.79
N LEU A 84 -9.05 6.46 -5.04
CA LEU A 84 -10.42 6.29 -5.51
C LEU A 84 -10.81 7.40 -6.50
N PHE A 85 -10.43 8.64 -6.21
CA PHE A 85 -10.75 9.81 -7.03
C PHE A 85 -9.74 10.06 -8.15
N THR A 86 -8.51 9.55 -8.04
CA THR A 86 -7.51 9.70 -9.10
C THR A 86 -7.86 8.78 -10.28
N PRO A 87 -7.97 9.29 -11.51
CA PRO A 87 -8.23 8.46 -12.68
C PRO A 87 -7.13 7.40 -12.84
N ARG A 88 -7.54 6.15 -13.13
CA ARG A 88 -6.64 4.97 -13.19
C ARG A 88 -5.44 5.12 -14.14
N LYS A 89 -5.50 6.05 -15.10
CA LYS A 89 -4.41 6.35 -16.04
C LYS A 89 -3.32 7.27 -15.46
N LEU A 90 -3.64 8.07 -14.44
CA LEU A 90 -2.72 9.00 -13.75
C LEU A 90 -2.36 8.54 -12.33
N ALA A 91 -3.03 7.51 -11.82
CA ALA A 91 -2.76 6.97 -10.49
C ALA A 91 -1.32 6.44 -10.42
N GLY A 92 -0.46 7.19 -9.70
CA GLY A 92 0.91 6.79 -9.41
C GLY A 92 0.98 5.56 -8.51
N SER A 93 2.20 5.18 -8.11
CA SER A 93 2.39 4.06 -7.17
C SER A 93 1.67 4.33 -5.83
N GLY A 94 0.87 3.37 -5.37
CA GLY A 94 0.16 3.45 -4.08
C GLY A 94 1.11 3.63 -2.89
N THR A 95 2.38 3.22 -3.02
CA THR A 95 3.42 3.46 -2.01
C THR A 95 3.74 4.95 -1.88
N ARG A 96 3.83 5.69 -3.00
CA ARG A 96 4.14 7.13 -2.99
C ARG A 96 3.01 7.95 -2.39
N ILE A 97 1.78 7.54 -2.66
CA ILE A 97 0.57 8.15 -2.11
C ILE A 97 0.46 7.90 -0.61
N LEU A 98 0.82 6.70 -0.14
CA LEU A 98 0.85 6.39 1.29
C LEU A 98 1.93 7.13 2.05
N VAL A 99 3.16 7.15 1.52
CA VAL A 99 4.28 7.90 2.14
C VAL A 99 3.96 9.39 2.19
N GLY A 100 3.44 9.97 1.11
CA GLY A 100 3.03 11.38 1.11
C GLY A 100 1.93 11.69 2.11
N ALA A 101 0.91 10.82 2.24
CA ALA A 101 -0.14 11.00 3.23
C ALA A 101 0.37 10.93 4.67
N VAL A 102 1.30 10.01 4.95
CA VAL A 102 1.97 9.91 6.26
C VAL A 102 2.80 11.15 6.54
N ASP A 103 3.61 11.60 5.58
CA ASP A 103 4.45 12.80 5.70
C ASP A 103 3.62 14.07 5.96
N THR A 104 2.48 14.22 5.27
CA THR A 104 1.56 15.35 5.49
C THR A 104 0.80 15.29 6.81
N ALA A 105 0.56 14.09 7.35
CA ALA A 105 -0.21 13.89 8.57
C ALA A 105 0.69 13.90 9.83
N MET A 106 1.98 13.69 9.66
CA MET A 106 2.96 13.81 10.73
C MET A 106 3.31 15.28 10.94
N PRO A 107 3.25 15.79 12.19
CA PRO A 107 3.82 17.08 12.52
C PRO A 107 5.34 16.96 12.36
N THR A 108 5.85 17.34 11.20
CA THR A 108 7.28 17.44 10.95
C THR A 108 7.79 18.61 11.78
N GLY A 109 8.49 18.29 12.87
CA GLY A 109 9.20 19.26 13.71
C GLY A 109 10.39 19.86 12.95
N ARG A 110 10.10 20.72 11.97
CA ARG A 110 10.94 21.87 11.69
C ARG A 110 10.69 22.93 12.75
#